data_AF-A0A814EAA5-F1
#
_entry.id   AF-A0A814EAA5-F1
#
_cell.length_a   1.000
_cell.length_b   1.000
_cell.length_c   1.000
_cell.angle_alpha   90.00
_cell.angle_beta   90.00
_cell.angle_gamma   90.00
#
_symmetry.space_group_name_H-M   'P 1'
#
loop_
_entity.id
_entity.type
_entity.pdbx_description
1 polymer ?
#
loop_
_entity_poly.entity_id
_entity_poly.type
_entity_poly.pdbx_seq_one_letter_code
_entity_poly.pdbx_strand_id
1 'polypeptide(L)'
;MDNTETTNSENVFTADKIDDHIWLGDIDSSANHQALNDLNITHILTILHFDPEREKNDRYIRKHVFSYDTHKADLIGEFESCYQFIERAVSKNQNVLIHCHAGMSRSATIACAYLMKKYNLSYETAL
;
A
#
# COMPACT_ATOMS: atom_id res chain seq x y z
N MET A 1 36.38 -17.07 -19.97
CA MET A 1 35.11 -17.81 -20.07
C MET A 1 34.25 -17.33 -18.94
N ASP A 2 33.25 -16.54 -19.34
CA ASP A 2 32.06 -16.03 -18.66
C ASP A 2 32.06 -15.80 -17.14
N ASN A 3 31.99 -14.51 -16.78
CA ASN A 3 31.49 -14.03 -15.49
C ASN A 3 29.96 -14.09 -15.51
N THR A 4 29.35 -15.10 -14.89
CA THR A 4 27.95 -14.99 -14.51
C THR A 4 27.87 -14.52 -13.06
N GLU A 5 28.08 -13.22 -12.85
CA GLU A 5 27.54 -12.54 -11.68
C GLU A 5 26.02 -12.73 -11.73
N THR A 6 25.53 -13.66 -10.93
CA THR A 6 24.10 -13.80 -10.69
C THR A 6 23.75 -12.63 -9.80
N THR A 7 23.33 -11.51 -10.39
CA THR A 7 22.79 -10.39 -9.63
C THR A 7 21.58 -10.91 -8.88
N ASN A 8 21.79 -11.19 -7.59
CA ASN A 8 20.73 -11.41 -6.63
C ASN A 8 19.81 -10.20 -6.75
N SER A 9 18.60 -10.37 -7.29
CA SER A 9 17.62 -9.29 -7.30
C SER A 9 17.25 -9.06 -5.85
N GLU A 10 17.97 -8.17 -5.17
CA GLU A 10 17.56 -7.73 -3.85
C GLU A 10 16.12 -7.26 -3.98
N ASN A 11 15.23 -7.75 -3.12
CA ASN A 11 13.89 -7.18 -2.97
C ASN A 11 14.08 -5.74 -2.47
N VAL A 12 14.28 -4.81 -3.39
CA VAL A 12 14.47 -3.39 -3.09
C VAL A 12 13.18 -2.90 -2.46
N PHE A 13 13.27 -2.44 -1.22
CA PHE A 13 12.12 -1.81 -0.56
C PHE A 13 12.04 -0.35 -1.02
N THR A 14 10.96 0.01 -1.70
CA THR A 14 10.79 1.30 -2.39
C THR A 14 9.64 2.12 -1.80
N ALA A 15 9.05 1.70 -0.68
CA ALA A 15 7.90 2.41 -0.13
C ALA A 15 8.27 3.76 0.50
N ASP A 16 7.48 4.77 0.21
CA ASP A 16 7.62 6.12 0.74
C ASP A 16 6.72 6.33 1.97
N LYS A 17 7.25 6.97 3.01
CA LYS A 17 6.42 7.46 4.13
C LYS A 17 5.73 8.75 3.69
N ILE A 18 4.41 8.71 3.55
CA ILE A 18 3.62 9.85 3.05
C ILE A 18 2.92 10.64 4.17
N ASP A 19 2.76 10.03 5.34
CA ASP A 19 2.19 10.64 6.54
C ASP A 19 2.57 9.79 7.77
N ASP A 20 2.25 10.27 8.98
CA ASP A 20 2.43 9.50 10.19
C ASP A 20 1.63 8.20 10.14
N HIS A 21 2.37 7.11 10.32
CA HIS A 21 1.90 5.73 10.26
C HIS A 21 1.45 5.25 8.87
N ILE A 22 1.73 5.98 7.78
CA ILE A 22 1.27 5.63 6.42
C ILE A 22 2.43 5.55 5.44
N TRP A 23 2.51 4.40 4.77
CA TRP A 23 3.49 4.08 3.76
C TRP A 23 2.80 3.76 2.44
N LEU A 24 3.38 4.21 1.33
CA LEU A 24 2.91 3.97 -0.03
C LEU A 24 3.97 3.17 -0.79
N GLY A 25 3.61 2.02 -1.37
CA GLY A 25 4.59 1.18 -2.06
C GLY A 25 4.04 0.34 -3.20
N ASP A 26 4.90 -0.51 -3.73
CA ASP A 26 4.64 -1.45 -4.82
C ASP A 26 4.47 -2.90 -4.32
N ILE A 27 4.37 -3.85 -5.25
CA ILE A 27 4.22 -5.27 -4.91
C ILE A 27 5.48 -5.84 -4.24
N ASP A 28 6.67 -5.41 -4.65
CA ASP A 28 7.94 -5.89 -4.09
C ASP A 28 8.11 -5.42 -2.64
N SER A 29 7.69 -4.19 -2.35
CA SER A 29 7.63 -3.64 -0.99
C SER A 29 6.68 -4.43 -0.08
N SER A 30 5.54 -4.91 -0.60
CA SER A 30 4.62 -5.77 0.16
C SER A 30 5.19 -7.17 0.43
N ALA A 31 6.05 -7.67 -0.45
CA ALA A 31 6.71 -8.97 -0.30
C ALA A 31 7.98 -8.91 0.59
N ASN A 32 8.53 -7.73 0.86
CA ASN A 32 9.72 -7.58 1.70
C ASN A 32 9.39 -7.59 3.20
N HIS A 33 9.13 -8.79 3.72
CA HIS A 33 8.80 -9.03 5.13
C HIS A 33 9.82 -8.56 6.16
N GLN A 34 11.10 -8.42 5.78
CA GLN A 34 12.14 -7.88 6.66
C GLN A 34 11.93 -6.37 6.81
N ALA A 35 11.85 -5.64 5.70
CA ALA A 35 11.59 -4.20 5.72
C ALA A 35 10.25 -3.86 6.38
N LEU A 36 9.19 -4.62 6.10
CA LEU A 36 7.90 -4.47 6.78
C LEU A 36 8.02 -4.61 8.31
N ASN A 37 8.88 -5.51 8.78
CA ASN A 37 9.13 -5.69 10.21
C ASN A 37 9.87 -4.51 10.81
N ASP A 38 10.94 -4.06 10.15
CA ASP A 38 11.79 -2.97 10.62
C ASP A 38 11.00 -1.66 10.68
N LEU A 39 10.04 -1.49 9.78
CA LEU A 39 9.07 -0.40 9.77
C LEU A 39 7.85 -0.63 10.64
N ASN A 40 7.76 -1.73 11.40
CA ASN A 40 6.62 -2.07 12.25
C ASN A 40 5.27 -2.01 11.53
N ILE A 41 5.23 -2.41 10.25
CA ILE A 41 3.99 -2.52 9.47
C ILE A 41 3.14 -3.64 10.06
N THR A 42 1.90 -3.32 10.36
CA THR A 42 0.92 -4.25 10.94
C THR A 42 -0.28 -4.47 10.03
N HIS A 43 -0.55 -3.50 9.14
CA HIS A 43 -1.68 -3.49 8.24
C HIS A 43 -1.21 -3.34 6.79
N ILE A 44 -1.79 -4.12 5.90
CA ILE A 44 -1.51 -4.05 4.46
C ILE A 44 -2.83 -3.87 3.71
N LEU A 45 -2.93 -2.78 2.96
CA LEU A 45 -4.02 -2.48 2.03
C LEU A 45 -3.52 -2.72 0.60
N THR A 46 -4.03 -3.78 -0.02
CA THR A 46 -3.66 -4.20 -1.37
C THR A 46 -4.72 -3.79 -2.38
N ILE A 47 -4.36 -3.03 -3.41
CA ILE A 47 -5.26 -2.67 -4.51
C ILE A 47 -4.78 -3.29 -5.83
N LEU A 48 -5.27 -4.49 -6.13
CA LEU A 48 -4.83 -5.32 -7.26
C LEU A 48 -6.00 -6.12 -7.85
N HIS A 49 -5.90 -6.51 -9.12
CA HIS A 49 -6.89 -7.38 -9.79
C HIS A 49 -6.67 -8.87 -9.47
N PHE A 50 -5.77 -9.16 -8.54
CA PHE A 50 -5.52 -10.47 -7.95
C PHE A 50 -5.07 -10.24 -6.51
N ASP A 51 -5.19 -11.26 -5.67
CA ASP A 51 -4.66 -11.24 -4.30
C ASP A 51 -3.33 -12.01 -4.28
N PRO A 52 -2.17 -11.34 -4.20
CA PRO A 52 -0.86 -12.01 -4.15
C PRO A 52 -0.66 -12.83 -2.88
N GLU A 53 -1.39 -12.52 -1.80
CA GLU A 53 -1.24 -13.13 -0.48
C GLU A 53 -2.49 -13.91 -0.07
N ARG A 54 -3.02 -14.68 -1.03
CA ARG A 54 -4.25 -15.48 -0.89
C ARG A 54 -4.21 -16.42 0.32
N GLU A 55 -3.02 -16.81 0.77
CA GLU A 55 -2.81 -17.51 2.04
C GLU A 55 -2.70 -16.51 3.19
N LYS A 56 -3.75 -16.48 4.03
CA LYS A 56 -3.74 -15.70 5.26
C LYS A 56 -2.66 -16.25 6.19
N ASN A 57 -1.52 -15.56 6.29
CA ASN A 57 -0.71 -15.68 7.50
C ASN A 57 -1.25 -14.67 8.54
N ASP A 58 -1.17 -15.04 9.82
CA ASP A 58 -1.69 -14.20 10.91
C ASP A 58 -0.77 -13.01 11.25
N ARG A 59 0.26 -12.73 10.43
CA ARG A 59 1.27 -11.70 10.71
C ARG A 59 0.76 -10.28 10.48
N TYR A 60 -0.04 -10.07 9.44
CA TYR A 60 -0.58 -8.74 9.09
C TYR A 60 -2.10 -8.78 9.00
N ILE A 61 -2.72 -7.69 9.43
CA ILE A 61 -4.14 -7.43 9.18
C ILE A 61 -4.26 -6.91 7.76
N ARG A 62 -4.99 -7.62 6.91
CA ARG A 62 -5.03 -7.36 5.47
C ARG A 62 -6.41 -6.93 4.99
N LYS A 63 -6.43 -6.01 4.02
CA LYS A 63 -7.60 -5.71 3.20
C LYS A 63 -7.17 -5.73 1.74
N HIS A 64 -7.93 -6.46 0.93
CA HIS A 64 -7.76 -6.49 -0.53
C HIS A 64 -8.93 -5.74 -1.18
N VAL A 65 -8.60 -4.88 -2.14
CA VAL A 65 -9.53 -4.21 -3.03
C VAL A 65 -9.27 -4.70 -4.45
N PHE A 66 -10.25 -5.40 -5.01
CA PHE A 66 -10.15 -5.89 -6.38
C PHE A 66 -10.27 -4.74 -7.37
N SER A 67 -9.19 -4.40 -8.07
CA SER A 67 -9.20 -3.30 -9.04
C SER A 67 -8.15 -3.44 -10.14
N TYR A 68 -8.60 -3.26 -11.38
CA TYR A 68 -7.73 -3.14 -12.56
C TYR A 68 -7.12 -1.73 -12.64
N ASP A 69 -5.90 -1.62 -13.17
CA ASP A 69 -5.28 -0.32 -13.43
C ASP A 69 -5.81 0.29 -14.73
N THR A 70 -7.07 0.69 -14.71
CA THR A 70 -7.72 1.31 -15.87
C THR A 70 -8.53 2.51 -15.41
N HIS A 71 -8.70 3.50 -16.29
CA HIS A 71 -9.54 4.67 -16.06
C HIS A 71 -11.02 4.34 -15.81
N LYS A 72 -11.44 3.09 -16.02
CA LYS A 72 -12.82 2.62 -15.76
C LYS A 72 -12.97 1.95 -14.40
N ALA A 73 -11.89 1.74 -13.66
CA ALA A 73 -11.96 1.10 -12.36
C ALA A 73 -12.61 2.05 -11.36
N ASP A 74 -13.71 1.61 -10.77
CA ASP A 74 -14.40 2.37 -9.73
C ASP A 74 -13.73 2.12 -8.37
N LEU A 75 -12.77 2.98 -8.01
CA LEU A 75 -12.24 3.03 -6.65
C LEU A 75 -13.11 3.86 -5.71
N ILE A 76 -14.03 4.67 -6.25
CA ILE A 76 -14.83 5.62 -5.46
C ILE A 76 -15.72 4.86 -4.47
N GLY A 77 -16.35 3.78 -4.92
CA GLY A 77 -17.16 2.90 -4.06
C GLY A 77 -16.37 2.28 -2.90
N GLU A 78 -15.05 2.18 -3.01
CA GLU A 78 -14.17 1.55 -2.01
C GLU A 78 -13.51 2.55 -1.07
N PHE A 79 -13.61 3.85 -1.34
CA PHE A 79 -12.91 4.88 -0.55
C PHE A 79 -13.27 4.84 0.93
N GLU A 80 -14.56 4.76 1.25
CA GLU A 80 -14.99 4.73 2.66
C GLU A 80 -14.45 3.48 3.37
N SER A 81 -14.48 2.33 2.70
CA SER A 81 -14.02 1.07 3.24
C SER A 81 -12.49 1.08 3.47
N CYS A 82 -11.74 1.70 2.55
CA CYS A 82 -10.28 1.88 2.67
C CYS A 82 -9.92 2.87 3.77
N TYR A 83 -10.62 4.01 3.82
CA TYR A 83 -10.42 5.02 4.85
C TYR A 83 -10.59 4.43 6.26
N GLN A 84 -11.68 3.70 6.51
CA GLN A 84 -11.92 3.07 7.81
C GLN A 84 -10.86 2.02 8.18
N PHE A 85 -10.33 1.29 7.20
CA PHE A 85 -9.24 0.34 7.42
C PHE A 85 -7.95 1.05 7.86
N ILE A 86 -7.58 2.13 7.15
CA ILE A 86 -6.37 2.91 7.46
C ILE A 86 -6.54 3.60 8.83
N GLU A 87 -7.66 4.28 9.06
CA GLU A 87 -7.92 5.00 10.33
C GLU A 87 -7.90 4.09 11.56
N ARG A 88 -8.38 2.85 11.43
CA ARG A 88 -8.37 1.89 12.54
C ARG A 88 -6.94 1.57 13.02
N ALA A 89 -5.99 1.54 12.10
CA ALA A 89 -4.58 1.30 12.42
C ALA A 89 -3.91 2.59 12.93
N VAL A 90 -4.11 3.70 12.21
CA VAL A 90 -3.52 5.01 12.55
C VAL A 90 -3.97 5.49 13.93
N SER A 91 -5.26 5.33 14.29
CA SER A 91 -5.79 5.69 15.62
C SER A 91 -5.18 4.87 16.78
N LYS A 92 -4.46 3.79 16.48
CA LYS A 92 -3.74 2.95 17.44
C LYS A 92 -2.22 3.12 17.34
N ASN A 93 -1.73 4.13 16.62
CA ASN A 93 -0.32 4.36 16.32
C ASN A 93 0.35 3.16 15.61
N GLN A 94 -0.39 2.49 14.73
CA GLN A 94 0.06 1.31 14.00
C GLN A 94 0.32 1.64 12.54
N ASN A 95 1.42 1.13 11.97
CA ASN A 95 1.81 1.47 10.61
C ASN A 95 1.06 0.64 9.56
N VAL A 96 0.64 1.32 8.49
CA VAL A 96 -0.09 0.78 7.34
C VAL A 96 0.76 0.92 6.08
N LEU A 97 0.84 -0.15 5.29
CA LEU A 97 1.30 -0.09 3.91
C LEU A 97 0.09 -0.09 2.97
N ILE A 98 0.00 0.92 2.11
CA ILE A 98 -0.94 0.99 0.99
C ILE A 98 -0.15 0.67 -0.27
N HIS A 99 -0.53 -0.36 -1.01
CA HIS A 99 0.20 -0.73 -2.22
C HIS A 99 -0.69 -1.19 -3.37
N CYS A 100 -0.15 -1.06 -4.57
CA CYS A 100 -0.70 -1.66 -5.78
C CYS A 100 0.43 -2.40 -6.51
N HIS A 101 0.38 -2.47 -7.84
CA HIS A 101 1.43 -3.14 -8.60
C HIS A 101 2.75 -2.34 -8.57
N ALA A 102 2.69 -1.04 -8.86
CA ALA A 102 3.87 -0.20 -9.05
C ALA A 102 3.92 1.01 -8.08
N GLY A 103 3.01 1.10 -7.11
CA GLY A 103 2.96 2.21 -6.16
C GLY A 103 2.47 3.56 -6.68
N MET A 104 2.24 3.71 -7.99
CA MET A 104 2.04 5.04 -8.60
C MET A 104 0.59 5.47 -8.88
N SER A 105 -0.32 4.52 -9.15
CA SER A 105 -1.67 4.82 -9.66
C SER A 105 -2.73 4.55 -8.59
N ARG A 106 -3.22 3.32 -8.50
CA ARG A 106 -4.32 2.94 -7.58
C ARG A 106 -4.01 3.21 -6.11
N SER A 107 -2.81 2.85 -5.65
CA SER A 107 -2.40 3.08 -4.26
C SER A 107 -2.24 4.57 -3.96
N ALA A 108 -1.67 5.34 -4.88
CA ALA A 108 -1.53 6.80 -4.74
C ALA A 108 -2.90 7.48 -4.71
N THR A 109 -3.86 7.06 -5.55
CA THR A 109 -5.23 7.56 -5.53
C THR A 109 -5.91 7.34 -4.18
N ILE A 110 -5.79 6.13 -3.59
CA ILE A 110 -6.35 5.83 -2.27
C ILE A 110 -5.65 6.64 -1.17
N ALA A 111 -4.33 6.75 -1.22
CA ALA A 111 -3.55 7.56 -0.29
C ALA A 111 -3.95 9.04 -0.34
N CYS A 112 -4.04 9.62 -1.53
CA CYS A 112 -4.47 11.00 -1.73
C CYS A 112 -5.90 11.21 -1.20
N ALA A 113 -6.85 10.34 -1.56
CA ALA A 113 -8.23 10.42 -1.07
C ALA A 113 -8.31 10.33 0.47
N TYR A 114 -7.49 9.48 1.08
CA TYR A 114 -7.37 9.37 2.53
C TYR A 114 -6.87 10.68 3.15
N LEU A 115 -5.76 11.25 2.64
CA LEU A 115 -5.17 12.50 3.17
C LEU A 115 -6.14 13.67 3.01
N MET A 116 -6.81 13.78 1.86
CA MET A 116 -7.85 14.77 1.62
C MET A 116 -8.93 14.71 2.69
N LYS A 117 -9.44 13.50 2.99
CA LYS A 117 -10.50 13.32 3.98
C LYS A 117 -10.00 13.56 5.41
N LYS A 118 -8.83 13.04 5.78
CA LYS A 118 -8.23 13.17 7.13
C LYS A 118 -8.00 14.63 7.50
N TYR A 119 -7.43 15.40 6.58
CA TYR A 119 -7.03 16.79 6.83
C TYR A 119 -8.04 17.81 6.30
N ASN A 120 -9.19 17.35 5.78
CA ASN A 120 -10.20 18.20 5.15
C ASN A 120 -9.58 19.14 4.08
N LEU A 121 -8.66 18.59 3.26
CA LEU A 121 -7.96 19.35 2.22
C LEU A 121 -8.83 19.49 0.98
N SER A 122 -8.72 20.63 0.31
CA SER A 122 -9.19 20.72 -1.08
C SER A 122 -8.31 19.85 -1.97
N TYR A 123 -8.86 19.44 -3.12
CA TYR A 123 -8.13 18.67 -4.12
C TYR A 123 -6.79 19.30 -4.51
N GLU A 124 -6.71 20.64 -4.60
CA GLU A 124 -5.47 21.33 -5.00
C GLU A 124 -4.34 21.24 -3.98
N THR A 125 -4.63 20.91 -2.70
CA THR A 125 -3.60 20.83 -1.65
C THR A 125 -3.09 19.39 -1.47
N ALA A 126 -3.79 18.39 -2.00
CA ALA A 126 -3.48 16.98 -1.79
C ALA A 126 -2.74 16.30 -2.95
N LEU A 127 -2.55 17.02 -4.06
CA LEU A 127 -1.73 16.63 -5.22
C LEU A 127 -0.43 17.41 -5.26
#